data_AF-A0A087UUW7-F1
#
_entry.id   AF-A0A087UUW7-F1
#
_cell.length_a   1.000
_cell.length_b   1.000
_cell.length_c   1.000
_cell.angle_alpha   90.00
_cell.angle_beta   90.00
_cell.angle_gamma   90.00
#
_symmetry.space_group_name_H-M   'P 1'
#
loop_
_entity.id
_entity.type
_entity.pdbx_description
1 polymer ?
#
loop_
_entity_poly.entity_id
_entity_poly.type
_entity_poly.pdbx_seq_one_letter_code
_entity_poly.pdbx_strand_id
1 'polypeptide(L)' 'MPLNSLPEDKKRARVLYNYEAYDNTELSLTADEVIVVSPLPVPDADWLMGERGTQKGKVPVAYLEILN' A
#
# COMPACT_ATOMS: atom_id res chain seq x y z
N MET A 1 -4.45 23.62 18.61
CA MET A 1 -3.47 22.57 18.25
C MET A 1 -3.45 22.53 16.72
N PRO A 2 -2.34 22.89 16.05
CA PRO A 2 -2.31 22.87 14.59
C PRO A 2 -2.17 21.42 14.11
N LEU A 3 -2.45 21.00 12.88
CA LEU A 3 -3.31 21.42 11.78
C LEU A 3 -3.06 20.29 10.76
N ASN A 4 -4.10 19.65 10.20
CA ASN A 4 -4.06 18.83 8.99
C ASN A 4 -2.74 18.10 8.65
N SER A 5 -2.58 16.85 9.08
CA SER A 5 -1.68 15.92 8.39
C SER A 5 -2.53 14.93 7.61
N LEU A 6 -3.10 15.36 6.48
CA LEU A 6 -3.34 14.38 5.43
C LEU A 6 -1.94 13.84 5.10
N PRO A 7 -1.65 12.54 5.24
CA PRO A 7 -0.30 12.05 5.05
C PRO A 7 0.10 12.31 3.59
N GLU A 8 1.00 13.26 3.37
CA GLU A 8 1.62 13.56 2.08
C GLU A 8 2.43 12.36 1.54
N ASP A 9 2.57 11.30 2.33
CA ASP A 9 3.33 10.10 1.99
C ASP A 9 2.53 9.04 1.22
N LYS A 10 1.39 9.41 0.62
CA LYS A 10 0.66 8.52 -0.30
C LYS A 10 1.37 8.49 -1.65
N LYS A 11 1.97 7.35 -1.98
CA LYS A 11 2.62 7.09 -3.26
C LYS A 11 1.77 6.17 -4.12
N ARG A 12 1.92 6.25 -5.43
CA ARG A 12 1.34 5.25 -6.33
C ARG A 12 2.33 4.12 -6.49
N ALA A 13 1.82 2.90 -6.51
CA ALA A 13 2.63 1.73 -6.79
C ALA A 13 1.93 0.86 -7.82
N ARG A 14 2.69 0.39 -8.81
CA ARG A 14 2.23 -0.63 -9.75
C ARG A 14 2.54 -2.00 -9.17
N VAL A 15 1.55 -2.88 -9.17
CA VAL A 15 1.72 -4.25 -8.74
C VAL A 15 2.46 -5.01 -9.84
N LEU A 16 3.57 -5.63 -9.48
CA LEU A 16 4.39 -6.43 -10.38
C LEU A 16 3.86 -7.85 -10.52
N TYR A 17 3.32 -8.41 -9.44
CA TYR A 17 2.82 -9.79 -9.39
C TYR A 17 1.54 -9.89 -8.56
N ASN A 18 0.67 -10.83 -8.91
CA ASN A 18 -0.52 -11.13 -8.11
C ASN A 18 -0.10 -11.54 -6.69
N TYR A 19 -0.80 -10.99 -5.71
CA TYR A 19 -0.63 -11.32 -4.30
C TYR A 19 -2.01 -11.59 -3.70
N GLU A 20 -2.20 -12.73 -3.06
CA GLU A 20 -3.41 -13.00 -2.31
C GLU A 20 -3.17 -12.59 -0.85
N ALA A 21 -4.03 -11.71 -0.33
CA ALA A 21 -4.02 -11.40 1.09
C ALA A 21 -4.27 -12.67 1.91
N TYR A 22 -3.42 -12.89 2.90
CA TYR A 22 -3.56 -14.01 3.81
C TYR A 22 -4.71 -13.80 4.81
N ASP A 23 -4.90 -12.55 5.26
CA ASP A 23 -5.90 -12.16 6.25
C ASP A 23 -6.50 -10.77 5.96
N ASN A 24 -7.53 -10.38 6.73
CA ASN A 24 -8.17 -9.05 6.67
C ASN A 24 -7.24 -7.87 7.00
N THR A 25 -6.00 -8.15 7.41
CA THR A 25 -4.95 -7.16 7.67
C THR A 25 -4.16 -6.82 6.40
N GLU A 26 -4.24 -7.66 5.37
CA GLU A 26 -3.53 -7.55 4.10
C GLU A 26 -4.48 -7.21 2.94
N LEU A 27 -3.94 -6.74 1.82
CA LEU A 27 -4.71 -6.40 0.64
C LEU A 27 -4.27 -7.24 -0.55
N SER A 28 -5.20 -7.94 -1.19
CA SER A 28 -4.91 -8.74 -2.37
C SER A 28 -4.57 -7.83 -3.54
N LEU A 29 -3.43 -8.11 -4.18
CA LEU A 29 -2.91 -7.39 -5.33
C LEU A 29 -3.12 -8.18 -6.62
N THR A 30 -3.32 -7.46 -7.71
CA THR A 30 -3.45 -7.94 -9.08
C THR A 30 -2.31 -7.34 -9.91
N ALA A 31 -1.50 -8.18 -10.55
CA ALA A 31 -0.42 -7.76 -11.44
C ALA A 31 -0.92 -6.74 -12.48
N ASP A 32 -0.06 -5.77 -12.80
CA ASP A 32 -0.34 -4.63 -13.65
C ASP A 32 -1.40 -3.63 -13.12
N GLU A 33 -1.98 -3.86 -11.94
CA GLU A 33 -2.85 -2.85 -11.30
C GLU A 33 -2.02 -1.74 -10.63
N VAL A 34 -2.60 -0.55 -10.51
CA VAL A 34 -1.99 0.57 -9.79
C VAL A 34 -2.80 0.87 -8.54
N ILE A 35 -2.16 0.74 -7.39
CA ILE A 35 -2.75 1.06 -6.08
C ILE A 35 -2.07 2.28 -5.44
N VAL A 36 -2.73 2.85 -4.44
CA VAL A 36 -2.11 3.88 -3.60
C VAL A 36 -1.53 3.19 -2.38
N VAL A 37 -0.28 3.50 -2.04
CA VAL A 37 0.41 2.97 -0.87
C VAL A 37 0.83 4.10 0.04
N SER A 38 0.82 3.84 1.34
CA SER A 38 1.26 4.79 2.37
C SER A 38 2.13 4.08 3.41
N PRO A 39 3.05 4.81 4.06
CA PRO A 39 3.86 4.23 5.14
C PRO A 39 2.95 3.75 6.28
N LEU A 40 3.28 2.58 6.83
CA LEU A 40 2.61 2.07 8.01
C LEU A 40 3.00 2.89 9.25
N PRO A 41 2.10 3.01 10.24
CA PRO A 41 2.43 3.66 11.52
C PRO A 41 3.47 2.88 12.33
N VAL A 42 3.62 1.58 12.03
CA VAL A 42 4.69 0.74 12.56
C VAL A 42 5.83 0.74 11.54
N PRO A 43 7.08 0.95 11.96
CA PRO A 43 8.23 0.92 11.04
C PRO A 43 8.39 -0.50 10.48
N ASP A 44 7.92 -0.67 9.25
CA ASP A 44 7.97 -1.92 8.51
C ASP A 44 8.45 -1.57 7.10
N ALA A 45 9.69 -1.93 6.78
CA ALA A 45 10.32 -1.55 5.50
C ALA A 45 9.83 -2.43 4.34
N ASP A 46 9.39 -3.65 4.66
CA ASP A 46 8.94 -4.63 3.67
C ASP A 46 7.46 -4.50 3.34
N TRP A 47 6.71 -3.70 4.12
CA TRP A 47 5.27 -3.56 4.01
C TRP A 47 4.82 -2.11 3.95
N LEU A 48 3.85 -1.84 3.09
CA LEU A 48 3.15 -0.56 3.05
C LEU A 48 1.66 -0.78 3.28
N MET A 49 0.94 0.27 3.66
CA MET A 49 -0.51 0.26 3.67
C MET A 49 -1.01 0.56 2.26
N GLY A 50 -1.48 -0.47 1.57
CA GLY A 50 -2.15 -0.38 0.28
C GLY A 50 -3.61 0.03 0.46
N GLU A 51 -4.06 0.93 -0.40
CA GLU A 51 -5.43 1.39 -0.51
C GLU A 51 -5.90 1.16 -1.95
N ARG A 52 -6.94 0.34 -2.09
CA ARG A 52 -7.62 0.06 -3.36
C ARG A 52 -9.12 0.28 -3.20
N GLY A 53 -9.58 1.44 -3.67
CA GLY A 53 -10.99 1.81 -3.59
C GLY A 53 -11.48 1.89 -2.15
N THR A 54 -12.33 0.95 -1.73
CA THR A 54 -12.86 0.85 -0.37
C THR A 54 -12.05 -0.09 0.54
N GLN A 55 -11.12 -0.86 -0.03
CA GLN A 55 -10.30 -1.81 0.69
C GLN A 55 -8.94 -1.20 1.03
N LYS A 56 -8.44 -1.53 2.21
CA LYS A 56 -7.11 -1.16 2.67
C LYS A 56 -6.50 -2.32 3.42
N GLY A 57 -5.19 -2.48 3.30
CA GLY A 57 -4.47 -3.54 3.97
C GLY A 57 -2.98 -3.44 3.70
N LYS A 58 -2.21 -4.23 4.44
CA LYS A 58 -0.78 -4.34 4.23
C LYS A 58 -0.49 -4.99 2.87
N VAL A 59 0.47 -4.41 2.16
CA VAL A 59 0.93 -4.89 0.85
C VAL A 59 2.45 -4.97 0.86
N PRO A 60 3.04 -6.06 0.36
CA PRO A 60 4.48 -6.23 0.37
C PRO A 60 5.14 -5.34 -0.69
N VAL A 61 6.11 -4.53 -0.29
CA VAL A 61 6.85 -3.63 -1.19
C VAL A 61 7.61 -4.42 -2.26
N ALA A 62 8.06 -5.64 -1.94
CA ALA A 62 8.73 -6.51 -2.89
C ALA A 62 7.89 -6.85 -4.14
N TYR A 63 6.56 -6.73 -4.06
CA TYR A 63 5.62 -7.01 -5.15
C TYR A 63 5.13 -5.73 -5.83
N LEU A 64 5.68 -4.59 -5.42
CA LEU A 64 5.23 -3.27 -5.80
C LEU A 64 6.38 -2.48 -6.42
N GLU A 65 6.09 -1.81 -7.51
CA GLU A 65 6.96 -0.82 -8.12
C GLU A 65 6.43 0.56 -7.77
N ILE A 66 7.13 1.26 -6.89
CA ILE A 66 6.79 2.64 -6.53
C ILE A 66 6.96 3.52 -7.77
N LEU A 67 5.85 4.09 -8.23
CA LEU A 67 5.82 5.02 -9.35
C LEU A 67 6.20 6.40 -8.80
N ASN A 68 7.30 6.96 -9.30
CA ASN A 68 7.89 8.22 -8.84
C ASN A 68 7.76 9.34 -9.88
#